data_AF-A0A4Q5JAB9-F1
#
_entry.id   AF-A0A4Q5JAB9-F1
#
_cell.length_a   1.000
_cell.length_b   1.000
_cell.length_c   1.000
_cell.angle_alpha   90.00
_cell.angle_beta   90.00
_cell.angle_gamma   90.00
#
_symmetry.space_group_name_H-M   'P 1'
#
loop_
_entity.id
_entity.type
_entity.pdbx_description
1 polymer ?
#
loop_
_entity_poly.entity_id
_entity_poly.type
_entity_poly.pdbx_seq_one_letter_code
_entity_poly.pdbx_strand_id
1 'polypeptide(L)' 'MTDTPDRRDAPDADVRDTAARAARARQEARERARRRAQVFGDVLPETTRDDRDEAAPSRSPDEWLQRQVPPHHGD' A
#
# COMPACT_ATOMS: atom_id res chain seq x y z
N MET A 1 39.49 -37.02 -22.46
CA MET A 1 38.23 -37.39 -21.79
C MET A 1 38.07 -36.41 -20.65
N THR A 2 37.55 -35.22 -20.94
CA THR A 2 37.34 -34.18 -19.91
C THR A 2 35.87 -33.81 -20.01
N ASP A 3 35.12 -34.30 -19.03
CA ASP A 3 33.72 -34.03 -18.85
C ASP A 3 33.57 -32.55 -18.42
N THR A 4 32.98 -31.74 -19.28
CA THR A 4 32.63 -30.35 -18.96
C THR A 4 31.29 -30.40 -18.23
N PRO A 5 31.19 -30.01 -16.95
CA PRO A 5 29.92 -30.10 -16.24
C PRO A 5 28.90 -29.14 -16.89
N ASP A 6 27.71 -29.70 -17.13
CA ASP A 6 26.55 -29.06 -17.75
C ASP A 6 26.12 -27.83 -16.94
N ARG A 7 26.06 -26.66 -17.60
CA ARG A 7 25.79 -25.35 -17.00
C ARG A 7 24.32 -25.16 -16.57
N ARG A 8 23.47 -26.19 -16.66
CA ARG A 8 22.01 -26.07 -16.59
C ARG A 8 21.38 -26.23 -15.20
N ASP A 9 22.19 -26.44 -14.16
CA ASP A 9 21.72 -26.62 -12.78
C ASP A 9 22.05 -25.45 -11.82
N ALA A 10 22.35 -24.26 -12.34
CA ALA A 10 22.39 -23.06 -11.51
C ALA A 10 20.95 -22.52 -11.37
N PRO A 11 20.29 -22.58 -10.20
CA PRO A 11 18.98 -21.98 -10.05
C PRO A 11 19.08 -20.51 -10.43
N ASP A 12 18.25 -20.11 -11.40
CA ASP A 12 18.30 -18.85 -12.13
C ASP A 12 18.60 -17.69 -11.17
N ALA A 13 19.72 -17.01 -11.37
CA ALA A 13 20.20 -15.99 -10.43
C ALA A 13 19.15 -14.88 -10.20
N ASP A 14 18.29 -14.66 -11.19
CA ASP A 14 17.14 -13.76 -11.17
C ASP A 14 16.07 -14.18 -10.13
N VAL A 15 15.80 -15.47 -9.98
CA VAL A 15 14.86 -16.00 -8.97
C VAL A 15 15.40 -15.78 -7.55
N ARG A 16 16.72 -15.86 -7.37
CA ARG A 16 17.35 -15.59 -6.07
C ARG A 16 17.32 -14.10 -5.72
N ASP A 17 17.53 -13.22 -6.69
CA ASP A 17 17.43 -11.77 -6.50
C ASP A 17 16.00 -11.33 -6.14
N THR A 18 15.01 -11.84 -6.88
CA THR A 18 13.60 -11.54 -6.62
C THR A 18 13.16 -12.05 -5.25
N ALA A 19 13.60 -13.24 -4.82
CA ALA A 19 13.35 -13.75 -3.48
C ALA A 19 13.99 -12.88 -2.39
N ALA A 20 15.22 -12.40 -2.60
CA ALA A 20 15.91 -11.50 -1.68
C ALA A 20 15.20 -10.13 -1.57
N ARG A 21 14.73 -9.57 -2.68
CA ARG A 21 13.92 -8.35 -2.70
C ARG A 21 12.60 -8.53 -1.95
N ALA A 22 11.91 -9.65 -2.16
CA ALA A 22 10.68 -9.97 -1.44
C ALA A 22 10.91 -10.14 0.07
N ALA A 23 12.04 -10.73 0.48
CA ALA A 23 12.42 -10.83 1.89
C ALA A 23 12.65 -9.46 2.54
N ARG A 24 13.37 -8.54 1.85
CA ARG A 24 13.55 -7.15 2.32
C ARG A 24 12.23 -6.40 2.43
N ALA A 25 11.35 -6.48 1.43
CA ALA A 25 10.05 -5.83 1.47
C ALA A 25 9.18 -6.29 2.65
N ARG A 26 9.22 -7.60 2.97
CA ARG A 26 8.54 -8.16 4.16
C ARG A 26 9.15 -7.65 5.46
N GLN A 27 10.48 -7.55 5.55
CA GLN A 27 11.15 -6.98 6.72
C GLN A 27 10.76 -5.51 6.95
N GLU A 28 10.81 -4.68 5.90
CA GLU A 28 10.40 -3.28 5.99
C GLU A 28 8.93 -3.13 6.39
N ALA A 29 8.03 -4.00 5.87
CA ALA A 29 6.63 -4.01 6.26
C ALA A 29 6.45 -4.33 7.76
N ARG A 30 7.23 -5.29 8.30
CA ARG A 30 7.23 -5.63 9.73
C ARG A 30 7.76 -4.48 10.58
N GLU A 31 8.82 -3.81 10.15
CA GLU A 31 9.36 -2.64 10.84
C GLU A 31 8.39 -1.45 10.83
N ARG A 32 7.70 -1.21 9.72
CA ARG A 32 6.62 -0.22 9.65
C ARG A 32 5.48 -0.57 10.62
N ALA A 33 5.07 -1.82 10.67
CA ALA A 33 4.04 -2.28 11.61
C ALA A 33 4.48 -2.07 13.07
N ARG A 34 5.71 -2.47 13.42
CA ARG A 34 6.27 -2.28 14.77
C ARG A 34 6.35 -0.80 15.16
N ARG A 35 6.70 0.09 14.23
CA ARG A 35 6.72 1.54 14.49
C ARG A 35 5.34 2.12 14.76
N ARG A 36 4.32 1.68 14.00
CA ARG A 36 2.93 2.08 14.27
C ARG A 36 2.46 1.56 15.62
N ALA A 37 2.79 0.32 15.96
CA ALA A 37 2.38 -0.29 17.22
C ALA A 37 2.97 0.43 18.46
N GLN A 38 4.15 1.04 18.35
CA GLN A 38 4.71 1.86 19.43
C GLN A 38 3.89 3.10 19.75
N VAL A 39 3.15 3.64 18.78
CA VAL A 39 2.31 4.84 18.95
C VAL A 39 0.87 4.48 19.25
N PHE A 40 0.34 3.47 18.53
CA PHE A 40 -1.09 3.15 18.52
C PHE A 40 -1.45 1.84 19.25
N GLY A 41 -0.45 1.06 19.67
CA GLY A 41 -0.63 -0.31 20.16
C GLY A 41 -0.75 -1.33 19.02
N ASP A 42 -0.78 -2.61 19.38
CA ASP A 42 -0.86 -3.71 18.42
C ASP A 42 -2.26 -3.91 17.82
N VAL A 43 -3.29 -3.37 18.49
CA VAL A 43 -4.68 -3.46 18.06
C VAL A 43 -5.02 -2.21 17.25
N LEU A 44 -5.34 -2.39 15.96
CA LEU A 44 -5.91 -1.30 15.17
C LEU A 44 -7.38 -1.10 15.57
N PRO A 45 -7.87 0.15 15.62
CA PRO A 45 -9.29 0.40 15.80
C PRO A 45 -10.09 -0.26 14.67
N GLU A 46 -11.29 -0.75 15.00
CA GLU A 46 -12.22 -1.23 14.00
C GLU A 46 -12.61 -0.07 13.07
N THR A 47 -12.49 -0.28 11.76
CA THR A 47 -12.98 0.69 10.77
C THR A 47 -14.50 0.64 10.73
N THR A 48 -15.15 1.79 10.72
CA THR A 48 -16.60 1.86 10.61
C THR A 48 -17.04 1.75 9.15
N ARG A 49 -18.36 1.65 8.93
CA ARG A 49 -18.91 1.60 7.57
C ARG A 49 -18.68 2.91 6.80
N ASP A 50 -18.67 4.04 7.50
CA ASP A 50 -18.48 5.39 6.94
C ASP A 50 -17.03 5.68 6.52
N ASP A 51 -16.03 4.95 7.01
CA ASP A 51 -14.64 5.03 6.53
C ASP A 51 -14.46 4.51 5.09
N ARG A 52 -15.47 3.79 4.57
CA ARG A 52 -15.42 3.26 3.21
C ARG A 52 -16.03 4.26 2.25
N ASP A 53 -15.19 4.84 1.40
CA ASP A 53 -15.66 5.53 0.20
C ASP A 53 -16.31 4.52 -0.74
N GLU A 54 -17.64 4.46 -0.68
CA GLU A 54 -18.48 3.78 -1.67
C GLU A 54 -18.42 4.57 -2.98
N ALA A 55 -17.34 4.33 -3.76
CA ALA A 55 -17.10 4.81 -5.12
C ALA A 55 -17.97 6.02 -5.50
N ALA A 56 -17.58 7.20 -5.04
CA ALA A 56 -18.35 8.41 -5.26
C ALA A 56 -18.66 8.57 -6.77
N PRO A 57 -19.94 8.74 -7.17
CA PRO A 57 -20.26 9.06 -8.54
C PRO A 57 -19.51 10.33 -8.94
N SER A 58 -19.13 10.43 -10.22
CA SER A 58 -18.33 11.52 -10.83
C SER A 58 -19.00 12.90 -10.77
N ARG A 59 -19.38 13.35 -9.58
CA ARG A 59 -19.89 14.68 -9.32
C ARG A 59 -18.71 15.63 -9.20
N SER A 60 -18.91 16.85 -9.70
CA SER A 60 -17.90 17.90 -9.56
C SER A 60 -17.59 18.07 -8.06
N PRO A 61 -16.30 18.08 -7.65
CA PRO A 61 -15.93 18.22 -6.24
C PRO A 61 -16.52 19.49 -5.60
N ASP A 62 -16.77 20.50 -6.42
CA ASP A 62 -17.32 21.79 -6.00
C ASP A 62 -18.85 21.80 -5.89
N GLU A 63 -19.56 20.79 -6.40
CA GLU A 63 -21.03 20.76 -6.47
C GLU A 63 -21.66 20.81 -5.07
N TRP A 64 -21.03 20.17 -4.08
CA TRP A 64 -21.47 20.25 -2.68
C TRP A 64 -21.16 21.63 -2.08
N LEU A 65 -19.97 22.16 -2.30
CA LEU A 65 -19.56 23.48 -1.82
C LEU A 65 -20.47 24.60 -2.35
N GLN A 66 -20.81 24.58 -3.64
CA GLN A 66 -21.68 25.58 -4.26
C GLN A 66 -23.11 25.55 -3.71
N ARG A 67 -23.60 24.38 -3.25
CA ARG A 67 -24.90 24.28 -2.56
C ARG A 67 -24.87 24.81 -1.13
N GLN A 68 -23.69 25.02 -0.56
CA GLN A 68 -23.53 25.50 0.81
C GLN A 68 -23.23 27.00 0.88
N VAL A 69 -23.07 27.69 -0.26
CA VAL A 69 -22.81 29.13 -0.29
C VAL A 69 -24.06 29.88 0.20
N PRO A 70 -23.98 30.65 1.29
CA PRO A 70 -25.10 31.48 1.76
C PRO A 70 -25.48 32.56 0.73
N PRO A 71 -26.76 32.95 0.63
CA PRO A 71 -27.26 33.85 -0.42
C PRO A 71 -26.67 35.27 -0.41
N HIS A 72 -25.91 35.64 0.64
CA HIS A 72 -25.29 36.95 0.80
C HIS A 72 -23.77 36.95 0.54
N HIS A 73 -23.20 35.86 0.00
CA HIS A 73 -21.75 35.75 -0.23
C HIS A 73 -21.32 36.41 -1.57
N GLY A 74 -21.72 37.66 -1.78
CA GLY A 74 -21.39 38.40 -2.99
C GLY A 74 -21.72 39.87 -2.82
N ASP A 75 -20.81 40.58 -2.13
CA ASP A 75 -20.65 42.04 -2.24
C ASP A 75 -19.26 42.35 -2.80
#